data_AF-A0A920TDJ4-F1
#
_entry.id   AF-A0A920TDJ4-F1
#
_cell.length_a   1.000
_cell.length_b   1.000
_cell.length_c   1.000
_cell.angle_alpha   90.00
_cell.angle_beta   90.00
_cell.angle_gamma   90.00
#
_symmetry.space_group_name_H-M   'P 1'
#
loop_
_entity.id
_entity.type
_entity.pdbx_description
1 polymer ?
#
loop_
_entity_poly.entity_id
_entity_poly.type
_entity_poly.pdbx_seq_one_letter_code
_entity_poly.pdbx_strand_id
1 'polypeptide(L)'
;MPTSDRELVAHLSRRAGFGANPDELDTYVDMSYEDLVEDFLDTEGANHIPDDLIFRRHVDLHTMQGHNAAYWAYRMISTDKPFEEKMALFWHGVFATAENKLNNLGSLNNQIDMFRRHGLGRYDDLLIELSKDPAMVIWLDNHTNHKESINENYGREILELFSMGVGNYTEDDIKECARAFTGWTVKNGEYLSMMAVKDSIWPYGRIQWHHEYRDYDQIAKKSSFLVSKVDSMDRM
;
A
#
# COMPACT_ATOMS: atom_id res chain seq x y z
N MET A 1 -11.09 -37.58 -9.74
CA MET A 1 -11.14 -38.18 -8.39
C MET A 1 -11.96 -37.24 -7.53
N PRO A 2 -12.89 -37.71 -6.68
CA PRO A 2 -13.48 -36.85 -5.66
C PRO A 2 -12.35 -36.37 -4.73
N THR A 3 -12.20 -35.06 -4.60
CA THR A 3 -11.21 -34.42 -3.73
C THR A 3 -11.56 -34.76 -2.29
N SER A 4 -10.60 -35.23 -1.49
CA SER A 4 -10.83 -35.43 -0.05
C SER A 4 -11.01 -34.08 0.65
N ASP A 5 -11.79 -34.04 1.74
CA ASP A 5 -12.01 -32.80 2.52
C ASP A 5 -10.67 -32.15 2.93
N ARG A 6 -9.68 -32.98 3.27
CA ARG A 6 -8.31 -32.53 3.58
C ARG A 6 -7.60 -31.85 2.40
N GLU A 7 -7.77 -32.37 1.18
CA GLU A 7 -7.20 -31.74 -0.02
C GLU A 7 -7.86 -30.39 -0.34
N LEU A 8 -9.17 -30.29 -0.12
CA LEU A 8 -9.94 -29.06 -0.29
C LEU A 8 -9.48 -27.99 0.71
N VAL A 9 -9.43 -28.34 1.99
CA VAL A 9 -8.93 -27.48 3.07
C VAL A 9 -7.51 -27.01 2.78
N ALA A 10 -6.61 -27.94 2.43
CA ALA A 10 -5.24 -27.57 2.08
C ALA A 10 -5.15 -26.67 0.84
N HIS A 11 -6.07 -26.81 -0.11
CA HIS A 11 -6.16 -25.90 -1.25
C HIS A 11 -6.56 -24.49 -0.79
N LEU A 12 -7.60 -24.36 0.03
CA LEU A 12 -8.03 -23.09 0.60
C LEU A 12 -6.89 -22.41 1.37
N SER A 13 -6.21 -23.11 2.28
CA SER A 13 -5.11 -22.52 3.06
C SER A 13 -3.95 -22.00 2.21
N ARG A 14 -3.68 -22.60 1.03
CA ARG A 14 -2.68 -22.08 0.08
C ARG A 14 -3.15 -20.84 -0.69
N ARG A 15 -4.45 -20.72 -0.92
CA ARG A 15 -5.06 -19.60 -1.66
C ARG A 15 -5.30 -18.40 -0.75
N ALA A 16 -5.87 -18.63 0.43
CA ALA A 16 -6.19 -17.62 1.42
C ALA A 16 -5.00 -17.27 2.34
N GLY A 17 -4.02 -18.16 2.50
CA GLY A 17 -2.82 -17.89 3.30
C GLY A 17 -1.54 -18.26 2.57
N PHE A 18 -0.53 -18.67 3.34
CA PHE A 18 0.77 -19.15 2.82
C PHE A 18 0.88 -20.68 2.85
N GLY A 19 -0.25 -21.37 2.99
CA GLY A 19 -0.32 -22.79 3.32
C GLY A 19 -0.69 -23.00 4.79
N ALA A 20 -0.80 -24.26 5.16
CA ALA A 20 -1.05 -24.69 6.54
C ALA A 20 -0.08 -25.82 6.89
N ASN A 21 0.40 -25.82 8.13
CA ASN A 21 1.19 -26.92 8.67
C ASN A 21 0.29 -28.13 8.99
N PRO A 22 0.85 -29.32 9.28
CA PRO A 22 0.06 -30.51 9.55
C PRO A 22 -0.96 -30.37 10.69
N ASP A 23 -0.61 -29.66 11.77
CA ASP A 23 -1.47 -29.49 12.94
C ASP A 23 -2.63 -28.52 12.66
N GLU A 24 -2.37 -27.45 11.90
CA GLU A 24 -3.40 -26.54 11.39
C GLU A 24 -4.36 -27.27 10.45
N LEU A 25 -3.85 -28.09 9.54
CA LEU A 25 -4.69 -28.89 8.63
C LEU A 25 -5.57 -29.88 9.38
N ASP A 26 -5.07 -30.51 10.44
CA ASP A 26 -5.87 -31.40 11.28
C ASP A 26 -7.01 -30.63 11.95
N THR A 27 -6.74 -29.41 12.43
CA THR A 27 -7.77 -28.53 13.02
C THR A 27 -8.80 -28.08 11.99
N TYR A 28 -8.37 -27.65 10.81
CA TYR A 28 -9.25 -27.12 9.76
C TYR A 28 -10.15 -28.18 9.13
N VAL A 29 -9.74 -29.45 9.12
CA VAL A 29 -10.57 -30.56 8.60
C VAL A 29 -11.78 -30.85 9.49
N ASP A 30 -11.70 -30.49 10.78
CA ASP A 30 -12.82 -30.65 11.71
C ASP A 30 -13.85 -29.49 11.60
N MET A 31 -13.53 -28.42 10.88
CA MET A 31 -14.41 -27.29 10.63
C MET A 31 -15.30 -27.52 9.41
N SER A 32 -16.49 -26.90 9.38
CA SER A 32 -17.22 -26.79 8.12
C SER A 32 -16.47 -25.89 7.14
N TYR A 33 -16.69 -26.07 5.84
CA TYR A 33 -16.00 -25.26 4.84
C TYR A 33 -16.36 -23.77 4.97
N GLU A 34 -17.62 -23.49 5.27
CA GLU A 34 -18.12 -22.13 5.51
C GLU A 34 -17.44 -21.49 6.73
N ASP A 35 -17.37 -22.21 7.86
CA ASP A 35 -16.72 -21.69 9.08
C ASP A 35 -15.22 -21.45 8.85
N LEU A 36 -14.56 -22.31 8.07
CA LEU A 36 -13.15 -22.14 7.70
C LEU A 36 -12.95 -20.89 6.83
N VAL A 37 -13.85 -20.64 5.88
CA VAL A 37 -13.78 -19.42 5.05
C VAL A 37 -13.94 -18.18 5.93
N GLU A 38 -14.92 -18.17 6.85
CA GLU A 38 -15.12 -17.05 7.77
C GLU A 38 -13.91 -16.83 8.69
N ASP A 39 -13.27 -17.91 9.18
CA ASP A 39 -12.03 -17.81 9.98
C ASP A 39 -10.88 -17.14 9.21
N PHE A 40 -10.72 -17.45 7.92
CA PHE A 40 -9.73 -16.79 7.06
C PHE A 40 -10.08 -15.32 6.76
N LEU A 41 -11.37 -14.98 6.63
CA LEU A 41 -11.81 -13.62 6.33
C LEU A 41 -11.75 -12.70 7.55
N ASP A 42 -11.85 -13.26 8.75
CA ASP A 42 -11.66 -12.53 9.99
C ASP A 42 -10.18 -12.15 10.17
N THR A 43 -9.91 -10.85 10.10
CA THR A 43 -8.57 -10.26 10.25
C THR A 43 -8.41 -9.49 11.56
N GLU A 44 -9.42 -9.49 12.43
CA GLU A 44 -9.36 -8.76 13.68
C GLU A 44 -8.42 -9.45 14.69
N GLY A 45 -7.71 -8.64 15.48
CA GLY A 45 -6.90 -9.14 16.59
C GLY A 45 -5.72 -10.03 16.21
N ALA A 46 -5.20 -9.89 14.98
CA ALA A 46 -4.07 -10.68 14.50
C ALA A 46 -2.87 -10.64 15.46
N ASN A 47 -2.37 -11.82 15.80
CA ASN A 47 -1.16 -12.00 16.60
C ASN A 47 -0.01 -12.46 15.72
N HIS A 48 1.15 -11.90 15.95
CA HIS A 48 2.40 -12.28 15.29
C HIS A 48 3.55 -12.09 16.27
N ILE A 49 4.78 -12.44 15.87
CA ILE A 49 5.96 -12.15 16.69
C ILE A 49 6.00 -10.63 16.98
N PRO A 50 6.08 -10.21 18.25
CA PRO A 50 6.15 -8.80 18.62
C PRO A 50 7.35 -8.08 17.99
N ASP A 51 7.12 -6.85 17.55
CA ASP A 51 8.14 -6.04 16.88
C ASP A 51 9.37 -5.80 17.77
N ASP A 52 9.21 -5.70 19.10
CA ASP A 52 10.32 -5.51 20.04
C ASP A 52 11.29 -6.70 20.04
N LEU A 53 10.80 -7.93 19.85
CA LEU A 53 11.64 -9.11 19.73
C LEU A 53 12.43 -9.11 18.41
N ILE A 54 11.79 -8.69 17.31
CA ILE A 54 12.43 -8.55 16.00
C ILE A 54 13.51 -7.48 16.09
N PHE A 55 13.17 -6.29 16.57
CA PHE A 55 14.04 -5.13 16.67
C PHE A 55 15.22 -5.35 17.63
N ARG A 56 15.03 -6.12 18.70
CA ARG A 56 16.11 -6.51 19.60
C ARG A 56 17.18 -7.36 18.91
N ARG A 57 16.79 -8.17 17.91
CA ARG A 57 17.70 -9.04 17.15
C ARG A 57 18.20 -8.37 15.86
N HIS A 58 17.41 -7.46 15.29
CA HIS A 58 17.62 -6.80 14.01
C HIS A 58 17.42 -5.29 14.15
N VAL A 59 18.44 -4.62 14.70
CA VAL A 59 18.39 -3.18 15.03
C VAL A 59 18.25 -2.31 13.77
N ASP A 60 18.76 -2.79 12.64
CA ASP A 60 18.63 -2.15 11.33
C ASP A 60 17.18 -2.05 10.86
N LEU A 61 16.36 -3.08 11.14
CA LEU A 61 14.92 -3.07 10.84
C LEU A 61 14.18 -2.04 11.71
N HIS A 62 14.56 -1.90 12.98
CA HIS A 62 13.99 -0.88 13.88
C HIS A 62 14.25 0.53 13.37
N THR A 63 15.47 0.79 12.90
CA THR A 63 15.83 2.09 12.34
C THR A 63 15.25 2.34 10.95
N MET A 64 14.57 1.35 10.36
CA MET A 64 14.09 1.38 8.97
C MET A 64 15.23 1.67 7.98
N GLN A 65 16.41 1.11 8.25
CA GLN A 65 17.64 1.26 7.45
C GLN A 65 18.07 -0.06 6.78
N GLY A 66 17.40 -1.17 7.11
CA GLY A 66 17.64 -2.51 6.54
C GLY A 66 16.60 -2.91 5.47
N HIS A 67 16.82 -4.04 4.81
CA HIS A 67 15.96 -4.52 3.72
C HIS A 67 14.52 -4.80 4.17
N ASN A 68 13.54 -4.08 3.59
CA ASN A 68 12.13 -4.13 3.98
C ASN A 68 11.52 -5.55 3.91
N ALA A 69 11.87 -6.33 2.88
CA ALA A 69 11.31 -7.66 2.67
C ALA A 69 11.50 -8.59 3.89
N ALA A 70 12.57 -8.43 4.67
CA ALA A 70 12.80 -9.23 5.86
C ALA A 70 11.83 -8.88 7.00
N TYR A 71 11.57 -7.59 7.23
CA TYR A 71 10.63 -7.14 8.26
C TYR A 71 9.22 -7.68 7.99
N TRP A 72 8.73 -7.50 6.76
CA TRP A 72 7.42 -8.02 6.38
C TRP A 72 7.37 -9.56 6.41
N ALA A 73 8.45 -10.24 6.00
CA ALA A 73 8.50 -11.71 6.04
C ALA A 73 8.33 -12.27 7.46
N TYR A 74 8.88 -11.63 8.50
CA TYR A 74 8.65 -12.06 9.89
C TYR A 74 7.16 -12.05 10.24
N ARG A 75 6.44 -11.01 9.81
CA ARG A 75 4.99 -10.91 10.01
C ARG A 75 4.24 -11.97 9.20
N MET A 76 4.54 -12.14 7.92
CA MET A 76 3.91 -13.15 7.05
C MET A 76 4.08 -14.60 7.56
N ILE A 77 5.22 -14.91 8.19
CA ILE A 77 5.53 -16.26 8.67
C ILE A 77 4.90 -16.54 10.05
N SER A 78 4.68 -15.50 10.87
CA SER A 78 4.27 -15.68 12.27
C SER A 78 2.85 -15.25 12.60
N THR A 79 2.15 -14.61 11.65
CA THR A 79 0.76 -14.18 11.85
C THR A 79 -0.19 -15.38 11.93
N ASP A 80 -1.15 -15.32 12.85
CA ASP A 80 -2.29 -16.24 12.92
C ASP A 80 -3.42 -15.85 11.94
N LYS A 81 -3.37 -14.66 11.34
CA LYS A 81 -4.31 -14.18 10.31
C LYS A 81 -3.60 -13.95 8.97
N PRO A 82 -3.27 -15.02 8.21
CA PRO A 82 -2.44 -14.91 7.01
C PRO A 82 -3.14 -14.25 5.81
N PHE A 83 -4.47 -14.17 5.81
CA PHE A 83 -5.23 -13.59 4.70
C PHE A 83 -5.01 -12.09 4.56
N GLU A 84 -4.91 -11.34 5.65
CA GLU A 84 -4.59 -9.91 5.63
C GLU A 84 -3.27 -9.65 4.90
N GLU A 85 -2.23 -10.40 5.28
CA GLU A 85 -0.91 -10.28 4.67
C GLU A 85 -0.88 -10.78 3.22
N LYS A 86 -1.65 -11.82 2.91
CA LYS A 86 -1.81 -12.32 1.54
C LYS A 86 -2.41 -11.24 0.63
N MET A 87 -3.42 -10.53 1.13
CA MET A 87 -4.08 -9.44 0.40
C MET A 87 -3.18 -8.22 0.28
N ALA A 88 -2.45 -7.86 1.34
CA ALA A 88 -1.44 -6.81 1.27
C ALA A 88 -0.34 -7.15 0.23
N LEU A 89 0.10 -8.41 0.16
CA LEU A 89 1.06 -8.88 -0.85
C LEU A 89 0.50 -8.82 -2.27
N PHE A 90 -0.77 -9.20 -2.44
CA PHE A 90 -1.47 -9.06 -3.71
C PHE A 90 -1.49 -7.60 -4.17
N TRP A 91 -1.92 -6.69 -3.31
CA TRP A 91 -1.98 -5.26 -3.63
C TRP A 91 -0.62 -4.63 -3.86
N HIS A 92 0.40 -5.01 -3.09
CA HIS A 92 1.78 -4.61 -3.36
C HIS A 92 2.27 -5.08 -4.74
N GLY A 93 1.80 -6.24 -5.21
CA GLY A 93 2.10 -6.72 -6.57
C GLY A 93 1.41 -5.91 -7.68
N VAL A 94 0.21 -5.38 -7.40
CA VAL A 94 -0.56 -4.54 -8.34
C VAL A 94 -0.06 -3.09 -8.33
N PHE A 95 0.09 -2.50 -7.15
CA PHE A 95 0.51 -1.12 -6.91
C PHE A 95 1.98 -1.05 -6.54
N ALA A 96 2.82 -1.70 -7.35
CA ALA A 96 4.22 -1.90 -7.02
C ALA A 96 5.00 -0.58 -6.98
N THR A 97 5.71 -0.37 -5.87
CA THR A 97 6.74 0.64 -5.73
C THR A 97 8.08 -0.02 -5.38
N ALA A 98 9.21 0.66 -5.58
CA ALA A 98 10.52 0.06 -5.34
C ALA A 98 11.50 0.95 -4.59
N GLU A 99 12.29 0.29 -3.74
CA GLU A 99 13.30 0.90 -2.88
C GLU A 99 14.32 1.74 -3.65
N ASN A 100 14.72 1.30 -4.84
CA ASN A 100 15.74 1.99 -5.64
C ASN A 100 15.34 3.42 -6.08
N LYS A 101 14.05 3.68 -6.32
CA LYS A 101 13.55 5.03 -6.65
C LYS A 101 13.31 5.84 -5.38
N LEU A 102 12.78 5.19 -4.35
CA LEU A 102 12.33 5.87 -3.13
C LEU A 102 13.46 6.20 -2.17
N ASN A 103 14.40 5.28 -1.98
CA ASN A 103 15.43 5.35 -0.93
C ASN A 103 14.82 5.69 0.46
N ASN A 104 13.58 5.27 0.68
CA ASN A 104 12.80 5.50 1.90
C ASN A 104 12.00 4.26 2.27
N LEU A 105 12.56 3.46 3.17
CA LEU A 105 11.97 2.20 3.63
C LEU A 105 10.73 2.45 4.50
N GLY A 106 10.69 3.57 5.22
CA GLY A 106 9.55 3.94 6.03
C GLY A 106 8.29 4.16 5.20
N SER A 107 8.41 4.85 4.08
CA SER A 107 7.30 5.04 3.14
C SER A 107 6.79 3.71 2.55
N LEU A 108 7.70 2.78 2.24
CA LEU A 108 7.30 1.45 1.77
C LEU A 108 6.53 0.65 2.84
N ASN A 109 6.96 0.72 4.10
CA ASN A 109 6.22 0.09 5.21
C ASN A 109 4.84 0.70 5.39
N ASN A 110 4.74 2.03 5.36
CA ASN A 110 3.47 2.74 5.46
C ASN A 110 2.50 2.34 4.34
N GLN A 111 3.01 2.11 3.13
CA GLN A 111 2.21 1.62 2.00
C GLN A 111 1.68 0.21 2.24
N ILE A 112 2.51 -0.70 2.78
CA ILE A 112 2.06 -2.06 3.16
C ILE A 112 0.98 -1.97 4.26
N ASP A 113 1.17 -1.11 5.27
CA ASP A 113 0.18 -0.87 6.32
C ASP A 113 -1.13 -0.26 5.78
N MET A 114 -1.05 0.56 4.72
CA MET A 114 -2.22 1.05 4.00
C MET A 114 -2.97 -0.09 3.31
N PHE A 115 -2.26 -1.03 2.67
CA PHE A 115 -2.89 -2.21 2.08
C PHE A 115 -3.54 -3.12 3.10
N ARG A 116 -2.99 -3.25 4.31
CA ARG A 116 -3.66 -3.99 5.41
C ARG A 116 -4.99 -3.32 5.78
N ARG A 117 -4.97 -2.00 6.03
CA ARG A 117 -6.15 -1.23 6.46
C ARG A 117 -7.25 -1.13 5.42
N HIS A 118 -6.91 -1.01 4.14
CA HIS A 118 -7.86 -0.69 3.07
C HIS A 118 -8.01 -1.80 2.02
N GLY A 119 -7.16 -2.81 2.02
CA GLY A 119 -7.09 -3.83 0.97
C GLY A 119 -8.28 -4.80 0.91
N LEU A 120 -9.04 -4.93 2.01
CA LEU A 120 -10.30 -5.68 2.05
C LEU A 120 -11.53 -4.79 1.87
N GLY A 121 -11.33 -3.48 1.79
CA GLY A 121 -12.38 -2.48 1.72
C GLY A 121 -12.85 -2.20 0.28
N ARG A 122 -13.41 -1.00 0.10
CA ARG A 122 -13.84 -0.56 -1.22
C ARG A 122 -12.64 -0.16 -2.07
N TYR A 123 -12.68 -0.51 -3.35
CA TYR A 123 -11.59 -0.22 -4.27
C TYR A 123 -11.33 1.27 -4.47
N ASP A 124 -12.38 2.10 -4.45
CA ASP A 124 -12.22 3.55 -4.57
C ASP A 124 -11.55 4.17 -3.35
N ASP A 125 -11.84 3.67 -2.14
CA ASP A 125 -11.15 4.11 -0.93
C ASP A 125 -9.66 3.74 -0.98
N LEU A 126 -9.35 2.52 -1.45
CA LEU A 126 -7.97 2.06 -1.64
C LEU A 126 -7.20 2.94 -2.64
N LEU A 127 -7.81 3.28 -3.79
CA LEU A 127 -7.18 4.17 -4.78
C LEU A 127 -6.97 5.59 -4.23
N ILE A 128 -7.89 6.09 -3.42
CA ILE A 128 -7.75 7.40 -2.77
C ILE A 128 -6.58 7.39 -1.79
N GLU A 129 -6.50 6.39 -0.92
CA GLU A 129 -5.40 6.29 0.06
C GLU A 129 -4.05 6.04 -0.62
N LEU A 130 -4.03 5.25 -1.70
CA LEU A 130 -2.86 5.08 -2.55
C LEU A 130 -2.42 6.41 -3.19
N SER A 131 -3.36 7.30 -3.54
CA SER A 131 -3.04 8.60 -4.12
C SER A 131 -2.40 9.58 -3.15
N LYS A 132 -2.60 9.38 -1.85
CA LYS A 132 -1.97 10.15 -0.78
C LYS A 132 -0.67 9.52 -0.30
N ASP A 133 -0.41 8.26 -0.62
CA ASP A 133 0.76 7.56 -0.13
C ASP A 133 2.06 8.20 -0.65
N PRO A 134 3.00 8.63 0.22
CA PRO A 134 4.25 9.27 -0.22
C PRO A 134 5.08 8.38 -1.12
N ALA A 135 5.03 7.05 -0.95
CA ALA A 135 5.76 6.15 -1.84
C ALA A 135 5.19 6.25 -3.25
N MET A 136 3.87 6.19 -3.41
CA MET A 136 3.25 6.31 -4.74
C MET A 136 3.37 7.71 -5.36
N VAL A 137 3.27 8.78 -4.55
CA VAL A 137 3.46 10.18 -4.99
C VAL A 137 4.84 10.41 -5.59
N ILE A 138 5.90 9.83 -5.00
CA ILE A 138 7.25 9.88 -5.56
C ILE A 138 7.41 8.90 -6.71
N TRP A 139 6.86 7.68 -6.59
CA TRP A 139 6.99 6.63 -7.60
C TRP A 139 6.48 7.05 -8.97
N LEU A 140 5.37 7.79 -9.00
CA LEU A 140 4.73 8.29 -10.23
C LEU A 140 4.97 9.78 -10.48
N ASP A 141 5.94 10.38 -9.79
CA ASP A 141 6.38 11.76 -9.96
C ASP A 141 5.29 12.84 -9.74
N ASN A 142 4.21 12.52 -9.01
CA ASN A 142 3.16 13.50 -8.67
C ASN A 142 3.66 14.63 -7.79
N HIS A 143 4.76 14.44 -7.05
CA HIS A 143 5.40 15.54 -6.31
C HIS A 143 5.86 16.72 -7.20
N THR A 144 5.98 16.52 -8.51
CA THR A 144 6.29 17.55 -9.52
C THR A 144 5.05 18.08 -10.24
N ASN A 145 3.87 17.58 -9.91
CA ASN A 145 2.60 17.94 -10.54
C ASN A 145 2.04 19.20 -9.88
N HIS A 146 2.31 20.35 -10.50
CA HIS A 146 1.96 21.66 -9.97
C HIS A 146 0.96 22.35 -10.88
N LYS A 147 0.20 23.30 -10.33
CA LYS A 147 -0.75 24.12 -11.08
C LYS A 147 -0.16 24.72 -12.36
N GLU A 148 1.06 25.24 -12.28
CA GLU A 148 1.73 25.92 -13.39
C GLU A 148 2.49 24.94 -14.31
N SER A 149 2.63 23.68 -13.91
CA SER A 149 3.35 22.64 -14.64
C SER A 149 2.72 21.27 -14.38
N ILE A 150 1.70 20.93 -15.17
CA ILE A 150 0.96 19.68 -15.03
C ILE A 150 1.84 18.49 -15.44
N ASN A 151 1.89 17.48 -14.56
CA ASN A 151 2.50 16.19 -14.85
C ASN A 151 1.40 15.14 -15.01
N GLU A 152 1.24 14.63 -16.23
CA GLU A 152 0.18 13.68 -16.58
C GLU A 152 0.47 12.23 -16.17
N ASN A 153 1.70 11.92 -15.73
CA ASN A 153 2.13 10.56 -15.46
C ASN A 153 1.21 9.87 -14.46
N TYR A 154 0.98 10.50 -13.29
CA TYR A 154 0.09 9.94 -12.27
C TYR A 154 -1.34 9.69 -12.78
N GLY A 155 -1.91 10.69 -13.48
CA GLY A 155 -3.26 10.59 -14.02
C GLY A 155 -3.40 9.49 -15.06
N ARG A 156 -2.38 9.30 -15.91
CA ARG A 156 -2.31 8.23 -16.90
C ARG A 156 -2.23 6.86 -16.25
N GLU A 157 -1.31 6.66 -15.32
CA GLU A 157 -1.09 5.37 -14.67
C GLU A 157 -2.30 4.93 -13.83
N ILE A 158 -2.98 5.85 -13.13
CA ILE A 158 -4.23 5.52 -12.44
C ILE A 158 -5.29 5.00 -13.39
N LEU A 159 -5.48 5.66 -14.54
CA LEU A 159 -6.50 5.28 -15.50
C LEU A 159 -6.12 3.99 -16.24
N GLU A 160 -4.87 3.88 -16.65
CA GLU A 160 -4.38 2.81 -17.50
C GLU A 160 -4.08 1.52 -16.74
N LEU A 161 -3.27 1.59 -15.68
CA LEU A 161 -2.82 0.40 -14.95
C LEU A 161 -3.74 0.02 -13.79
N PHE A 162 -4.36 1.01 -13.15
CA PHE A 162 -5.00 0.81 -11.84
C PHE A 162 -6.52 0.93 -11.86
N SER A 163 -7.17 1.23 -12.98
CA SER A 163 -8.63 1.32 -12.98
C SER A 163 -9.28 0.89 -14.29
N MET A 164 -9.27 1.76 -15.29
CA MET A 164 -10.07 1.63 -16.49
C MET A 164 -9.45 0.66 -17.51
N GLY A 165 -8.12 0.54 -17.52
CA GLY A 165 -7.41 -0.23 -18.53
C GLY A 165 -7.28 0.51 -19.86
N VAL A 166 -6.32 0.07 -20.68
CA VAL A 166 -6.01 0.68 -21.98
C VAL A 166 -7.25 0.77 -22.87
N GLY A 167 -7.49 1.95 -23.43
CA GLY A 167 -8.56 2.19 -24.42
C GLY A 167 -9.94 2.52 -23.82
N ASN A 168 -10.06 2.58 -22.48
CA ASN A 168 -11.31 2.93 -21.79
C ASN A 168 -11.34 4.36 -21.23
N TYR A 169 -10.37 5.20 -21.61
CA TYR A 169 -10.27 6.62 -21.24
C TYR A 169 -9.75 7.43 -22.44
N THR A 170 -9.96 8.73 -22.39
CA THR A 170 -9.48 9.68 -23.39
C THR A 170 -8.26 10.45 -22.89
N GLU A 171 -7.57 11.13 -23.80
CA GLU A 171 -6.48 12.05 -23.43
C GLU A 171 -6.98 13.20 -22.55
N ASP A 172 -8.24 13.63 -22.72
CA ASP A 172 -8.85 14.65 -21.88
C ASP A 172 -9.09 14.13 -20.45
N ASP A 173 -9.45 12.84 -20.31
CA ASP A 173 -9.57 12.21 -18.98
C ASP A 173 -8.22 12.17 -18.26
N ILE A 174 -7.12 11.89 -18.97
CA ILE A 174 -5.76 11.93 -18.40
C ILE A 174 -5.43 13.33 -17.88
N LYS A 175 -5.72 14.36 -18.66
CA LYS A 175 -5.48 15.76 -18.26
C LYS A 175 -6.31 16.15 -17.06
N GLU A 176 -7.60 15.83 -17.04
CA GLU A 176 -8.46 16.16 -15.91
C GLU A 176 -8.11 15.34 -14.66
N CYS A 177 -7.64 14.11 -14.83
CA CYS A 177 -7.09 13.29 -13.75
C CYS A 177 -5.78 13.89 -13.21
N ALA A 178 -4.85 14.29 -14.07
CA ALA A 178 -3.60 14.95 -13.67
C ALA A 178 -3.87 16.25 -12.90
N ARG A 179 -4.82 17.06 -13.37
CA ARG A 179 -5.28 18.28 -12.71
C ARG A 179 -5.97 18.01 -11.38
N ALA A 180 -6.59 16.83 -11.20
CA ALA A 180 -7.20 16.44 -9.94
C ALA A 180 -6.18 16.24 -8.83
N PHE A 181 -5.01 15.70 -9.20
CA PHE A 181 -3.94 15.34 -8.27
C PHE A 181 -2.88 16.42 -8.07
N THR A 182 -3.04 17.60 -8.68
CA THR A 182 -2.20 18.75 -8.34
C THR A 182 -2.33 19.10 -6.86
N GLY A 183 -1.27 19.65 -6.26
CA GLY A 183 -1.26 20.01 -4.83
C GLY A 183 -1.02 18.85 -3.86
N TRP A 184 -1.18 17.58 -4.24
CA TRP A 184 -0.75 16.44 -3.43
C TRP A 184 0.75 16.21 -3.55
N THR A 185 1.48 16.35 -2.44
CA THR A 185 2.94 16.25 -2.44
C THR A 185 3.48 15.71 -1.11
N VAL A 186 4.80 15.56 -1.01
CA VAL A 186 5.48 15.18 0.23
C VAL A 186 5.60 16.39 1.15
N LYS A 187 5.10 16.23 2.37
CA LYS A 187 5.12 17.23 3.44
C LYS A 187 6.52 17.74 3.71
N ASN A 188 6.66 19.06 3.78
CA ASN A 188 7.94 19.74 4.00
C ASN A 188 9.03 19.38 2.96
N GLY A 189 8.66 18.98 1.73
CA GLY A 189 9.62 18.49 0.71
C GLY A 189 10.83 19.41 0.46
N GLU A 190 10.64 20.72 0.46
CA GLU A 190 11.74 21.70 0.32
C GLU A 190 12.72 21.65 1.50
N TYR A 191 12.19 21.61 2.73
CA TYR A 191 13.00 21.48 3.94
C TYR A 191 13.73 20.13 3.97
N LEU A 192 13.04 19.04 3.63
CA LEU A 192 13.64 17.71 3.53
C LEU A 192 14.76 17.66 2.49
N SER A 193 14.57 18.33 1.35
CA SER A 193 15.60 18.46 0.31
C SER A 193 16.81 19.27 0.78
N MET A 194 16.58 20.37 1.51
CA MET A 194 17.68 21.12 2.13
C MET A 194 18.44 20.29 3.16
N MET A 195 17.75 19.52 3.99
CA MET A 195 18.35 18.61 4.96
C MET A 195 19.16 17.51 4.25
N ALA A 196 18.61 16.90 3.20
CA ALA A 196 19.27 15.90 2.37
C ALA A 196 20.61 16.38 1.78
N VAL A 197 20.65 17.65 1.34
CA VAL A 197 21.85 18.28 0.78
C VAL A 197 22.90 18.61 1.85
N LYS A 198 22.45 19.04 3.04
CA LYS A 198 23.35 19.45 4.14
C LYS A 198 23.88 18.26 4.95
N ASP A 199 23.00 17.36 5.33
CA ASP A 199 23.23 16.23 6.24
C ASP A 199 22.78 14.93 5.55
N SER A 200 23.56 14.50 4.54
CA SER A 200 23.44 13.25 3.76
C SER A 200 22.17 12.41 3.98
N ILE A 201 21.44 12.10 2.91
CA ILE A 201 20.32 11.14 2.95
C ILE A 201 20.72 9.74 3.40
N TRP A 202 22.03 9.43 3.43
CA TRP A 202 22.55 8.19 3.95
C TRP A 202 22.83 8.29 5.46
N PRO A 203 22.40 7.31 6.27
CA PRO A 203 21.66 6.11 5.88
C PRO A 203 20.19 6.38 5.48
N TYR A 204 19.72 5.66 4.45
CA TYR A 204 18.37 5.79 3.90
C TYR A 204 17.29 5.53 4.95
N GLY A 205 16.11 6.16 4.80
CA GLY A 205 15.00 6.01 5.75
C GLY A 205 15.07 6.89 7.02
N ARG A 206 16.17 7.62 7.24
CA ARG A 206 16.30 8.58 8.36
C ARG A 206 15.23 9.68 8.34
N ILE A 207 14.79 10.10 7.16
CA ILE A 207 13.79 11.15 6.98
C ILE A 207 12.45 10.47 6.71
N GLN A 208 11.51 10.58 7.64
CA GLN A 208 10.15 10.08 7.40
C GLN A 208 9.40 11.01 6.45
N TRP A 209 8.71 10.42 5.48
CA TRP A 209 7.84 11.14 4.57
C TRP A 209 6.39 11.03 5.02
N HIS A 210 5.74 12.18 5.02
CA HIS A 210 4.29 12.30 5.15
C HIS A 210 3.79 12.99 3.88
N HIS A 211 2.51 12.84 3.56
CA HIS A 211 1.90 13.64 2.51
C HIS A 211 1.36 14.96 3.07
N GLU A 212 1.16 15.91 2.18
CA GLU A 212 0.36 17.10 2.43
C GLU A 212 -0.41 17.47 1.17
N TYR A 213 -1.56 18.11 1.36
CA TYR A 213 -2.31 18.75 0.30
C TYR A 213 -2.11 20.26 0.36
N ARG A 214 -1.78 20.87 -0.79
CA ARG A 214 -1.52 22.30 -0.94
C ARG A 214 -2.63 22.94 -1.77
N ASP A 215 -3.63 23.50 -1.10
CA ASP A 215 -4.77 24.18 -1.73
C ASP A 215 -4.36 25.22 -2.80
N TYR A 216 -3.26 25.95 -2.58
CA TYR A 216 -2.81 27.00 -3.51
C TYR A 216 -2.24 26.47 -4.82
N ASP A 217 -1.83 25.20 -4.83
CA ASP A 217 -1.22 24.51 -5.97
C ASP A 217 -2.24 23.60 -6.70
N GLN A 218 -3.50 23.64 -6.28
CA GLN A 218 -4.60 22.92 -6.94
C GLN A 218 -5.18 23.72 -8.11
N ILE A 219 -5.41 23.07 -9.25
CA ILE A 219 -6.03 23.70 -10.44
C ILE A 219 -7.44 23.20 -10.74
N ALA A 220 -7.77 21.96 -10.38
CA ALA A 220 -9.08 21.41 -10.69
C ALA A 220 -10.18 22.11 -9.90
N LYS A 221 -11.26 22.48 -10.61
CA LYS A 221 -12.53 22.82 -9.94
C LYS A 221 -13.11 21.52 -9.39
N LYS A 222 -13.74 21.57 -8.21
CA LYS A 222 -14.35 20.47 -7.45
C LYS A 222 -15.34 19.55 -8.18
N SER A 223 -15.57 19.76 -9.47
CA SER A 223 -16.60 19.09 -10.28
C SER A 223 -16.16 17.77 -10.92
N SER A 224 -14.91 17.32 -10.78
CA SER A 224 -14.52 15.98 -11.27
C SER A 224 -14.74 14.90 -10.21
N PHE A 225 -15.13 13.69 -10.66
CA PHE A 225 -15.50 12.57 -9.80
C PHE A 225 -14.41 12.18 -8.79
N LEU A 226 -13.14 12.18 -9.23
CA LEU A 226 -12.01 11.88 -8.36
C LEU A 226 -11.68 13.05 -7.41
N VAL A 227 -11.73 14.31 -7.88
CA VAL A 227 -11.46 15.49 -7.02
C VAL A 227 -12.49 15.62 -5.91
N SER A 228 -13.78 15.45 -6.23
CA SER A 228 -14.85 15.57 -5.24
C SER A 228 -14.72 14.53 -4.11
N LYS A 229 -14.28 13.31 -4.43
CA LYS A 229 -14.02 12.26 -3.44
C LYS A 229 -12.77 12.55 -2.61
N VAL A 230 -11.68 12.95 -3.25
CA VAL A 230 -10.41 13.27 -2.57
C VAL A 230 -10.55 14.49 -1.64
N ASP A 231 -11.20 15.58 -2.07
CA ASP A 231 -11.38 16.82 -1.29
C ASP A 231 -12.38 16.69 -0.12
N SER A 232 -13.36 15.78 -0.20
CA SER A 232 -14.43 15.67 0.81
C SER A 232 -13.97 15.04 2.13
N MET A 233 -12.81 14.39 2.14
CA MET A 233 -12.28 13.65 3.29
C MET A 233 -11.32 14.48 4.16
N ASP A 234 -10.76 15.59 3.65
CA ASP A 234 -9.90 16.51 4.42
C ASP A 234 -10.68 17.44 5.38
N ARG A 235 -12.02 17.37 5.34
CA ARG A 235 -12.92 18.18 6.19
C ARG A 235 -13.50 17.43 7.39
N MET A 236 -12.97 16.25 7.70
CA MET A 236 -13.37 15.41 8.83
C MET A 236 -12.18 15.21 9.77
#